data_AF-A0A5K7Z3Z1-F1
#
_entry.id   AF-A0A5K7Z3Z1-F1
#
_cell.length_a   1.000
_cell.length_b   1.000
_cell.length_c   1.000
_cell.angle_alpha   90.00
_cell.angle_beta   90.00
_cell.angle_gamma   90.00
#
_symmetry.space_group_name_H-M   'P 1'
#
loop_
_entity.id
_entity.type
_entity.pdbx_description
1 polymer ?
#
loop_
_entity_poly.entity_id
_entity_poly.type
_entity_poly.pdbx_seq_one_letter_code
_entity_poly.pdbx_strand_id
1 'polypeptide(L)'
;MKRAFVYIICTLPAIQAFAWSTLSGLIGTLILAGFFSTIMSLELLSLLLPLIMGINASISGYMLIEGAENEICRTRLSSLAAGVLVAVLSFIAVNGFCYKTGGFILMSGLQALVAIGICAIGAWSGGILAVKYRKLKEQAAGS
;
A
#
# COMPACT_ATOMS: atom_id res chain seq x y z
N MET A 1 -22.78 -15.34 20.55
CA MET A 1 -21.98 -16.09 19.55
C MET A 1 -22.49 -15.94 18.12
N LYS A 2 -23.77 -16.24 17.80
CA LYS A 2 -24.30 -16.14 16.41
C LYS A 2 -24.12 -14.74 15.75
N ARG A 3 -24.33 -13.65 16.50
CA ARG A 3 -24.16 -12.28 15.96
C ARG A 3 -22.71 -11.92 15.60
N ALA A 4 -21.73 -12.40 16.36
CA ALA A 4 -20.32 -12.17 16.07
C ALA A 4 -19.85 -12.96 14.84
N PHE A 5 -20.35 -14.19 14.68
CA PHE A 5 -20.04 -15.04 13.53
C PHE A 5 -20.59 -14.46 12.21
N VAL A 6 -21.82 -13.95 12.23
CA VAL A 6 -22.43 -13.25 11.09
C VAL A 6 -21.65 -11.97 10.76
N TYR A 7 -21.25 -11.20 11.78
CA TYR A 7 -20.45 -9.98 11.57
C TYR A 7 -19.10 -10.27 10.90
N ILE A 8 -18.40 -11.33 11.33
CA ILE A 8 -17.11 -11.75 10.74
C ILE A 8 -17.27 -12.18 9.29
N ILE A 9 -18.32 -12.94 8.96
CA ILE A 9 -18.57 -13.37 7.57
C ILE A 9 -18.85 -12.17 6.66
N CYS A 10 -19.62 -11.19 7.14
CA CYS A 10 -19.90 -9.97 6.37
C CYS A 10 -18.67 -9.07 6.20
N THR A 11 -17.73 -9.05 7.14
CA THR A 11 -16.51 -8.22 7.03
C THR A 11 -15.33 -8.92 6.36
N LEU A 12 -15.39 -10.25 6.20
CA LEU A 12 -14.34 -11.06 5.60
C LEU A 12 -13.89 -10.57 4.20
N PRO A 13 -14.80 -10.18 3.27
CA PRO A 13 -14.40 -9.70 1.95
C PRO A 13 -13.57 -8.40 2.02
N ALA A 14 -13.99 -7.47 2.88
CA ALA A 14 -13.28 -6.20 3.07
C ALA A 14 -11.90 -6.41 3.71
N ILE A 15 -11.80 -7.31 4.70
CA ILE A 15 -10.53 -7.67 5.34
C ILE A 15 -9.59 -8.33 4.32
N GLN A 16 -10.11 -9.25 3.51
CA GLN A 16 -9.35 -9.91 2.46
C GLN A 16 -8.84 -8.91 1.41
N ALA A 17 -9.68 -8.00 0.94
CA ALA A 17 -9.28 -6.93 0.03
C ALA A 17 -8.18 -6.03 0.64
N PHE A 18 -8.31 -5.68 1.92
CA PHE A 18 -7.31 -4.90 2.66
C PHE A 18 -5.96 -5.60 2.76
N ALA A 19 -5.97 -6.88 3.14
CA ALA A 19 -4.77 -7.68 3.28
C ALA A 19 -4.05 -7.84 1.93
N TRP A 20 -4.78 -8.22 0.87
CA TRP A 20 -4.21 -8.41 -0.46
C TRP A 20 -3.68 -7.13 -1.08
N SER A 21 -4.43 -6.03 -0.94
CA SER A 21 -3.99 -4.71 -1.38
C SER A 21 -2.71 -4.26 -0.68
N THR A 22 -2.58 -4.51 0.63
CA THR A 22 -1.37 -4.11 1.35
C THR A 22 -0.17 -5.00 0.97
N LEU A 23 -0.40 -6.31 0.86
CA LEU A 23 0.63 -7.26 0.43
C LEU A 23 1.14 -6.94 -0.98
N SER A 24 0.26 -6.57 -1.92
CA SER A 24 0.69 -6.19 -3.26
C SER A 24 1.59 -4.95 -3.25
N GLY A 25 1.26 -3.94 -2.43
CA GLY A 25 2.10 -2.75 -2.25
C GLY A 25 3.46 -3.06 -1.63
N LEU A 26 3.52 -3.95 -0.64
CA LEU A 26 4.77 -4.41 -0.04
C LEU A 26 5.63 -5.16 -1.06
N ILE A 27 5.04 -6.14 -1.76
CA ILE A 27 5.74 -6.95 -2.76
C ILE A 27 6.28 -6.08 -3.88
N GLY A 28 5.46 -5.17 -4.43
CA GLY A 28 5.90 -4.24 -5.47
C GLY A 28 7.04 -3.33 -5.01
N THR A 29 7.03 -2.90 -3.74
CA THR A 29 8.16 -2.16 -3.15
C THR A 29 9.43 -3.02 -3.13
N LEU A 30 9.35 -4.26 -2.65
CA LEU A 30 10.50 -5.15 -2.54
C LEU A 30 11.08 -5.52 -3.91
N ILE A 31 10.23 -5.76 -4.91
CA ILE A 31 10.66 -6.03 -6.28
C ILE A 31 11.44 -4.83 -6.84
N LEU A 32 10.87 -3.62 -6.74
CA LEU A 32 11.54 -2.43 -7.26
C LEU A 32 12.82 -2.09 -6.48
N ALA A 33 12.79 -2.20 -5.15
CA ALA A 33 13.97 -1.99 -4.32
C ALA A 33 15.10 -2.99 -4.67
N GLY A 34 14.75 -4.27 -4.81
CA GLY A 34 15.68 -5.32 -5.23
C GLY A 34 16.24 -5.06 -6.63
N PHE A 35 15.37 -4.75 -7.60
CA PHE A 35 15.79 -4.39 -8.95
C PHE A 35 16.73 -3.19 -8.96
N PHE A 36 16.35 -2.08 -8.33
CA PHE A 36 17.19 -0.88 -8.30
C PHE A 36 18.52 -1.09 -7.57
N SER A 37 18.57 -1.94 -6.53
CA SER A 37 19.82 -2.27 -5.86
C SER A 37 20.89 -2.88 -6.78
N THR A 38 20.48 -3.45 -7.93
CA THR A 38 21.40 -4.02 -8.92
C THR A 38 21.94 -3.00 -9.93
N ILE A 39 21.27 -1.86 -10.11
CA ILE A 39 21.59 -0.89 -11.18
C ILE A 39 21.98 0.51 -10.67
N MET A 40 21.81 0.81 -9.38
CA MET A 40 22.22 2.08 -8.78
C MET A 40 22.91 1.90 -7.43
N SER A 41 23.59 2.95 -6.95
CA SER A 41 24.20 2.95 -5.63
C SER A 41 23.14 2.87 -4.52
N LEU A 42 23.51 2.30 -3.38
CA LEU A 42 22.64 2.18 -2.21
C LEU A 42 22.21 3.55 -1.66
N GLU A 43 23.05 4.59 -1.81
CA GLU A 43 22.72 5.95 -1.42
C GLU A 43 21.58 6.53 -2.27
N LEU A 44 21.67 6.38 -3.59
CA LEU A 44 20.60 6.81 -4.50
C LEU A 44 19.32 6.01 -4.27
N LEU A 45 19.45 4.70 -4.05
CA LEU A 45 18.33 3.83 -3.71
C LEU A 45 17.64 4.27 -2.41
N SER A 46 18.41 4.58 -1.36
CA SER A 46 17.90 5.07 -0.08
C SER A 46 17.05 6.34 -0.24
N LEU A 47 17.47 7.25 -1.12
CA LEU A 47 16.74 8.48 -1.41
C LEU A 47 15.48 8.24 -2.26
N LEU A 48 15.51 7.24 -3.14
CA LEU A 48 14.40 6.88 -4.02
C LEU A 48 13.33 6.00 -3.34
N LEU A 49 13.70 5.24 -2.31
CA LEU A 49 12.83 4.28 -1.62
C LEU A 49 11.50 4.89 -1.14
N PRO A 50 11.45 6.07 -0.49
CA PRO A 50 10.19 6.69 -0.09
C PRO A 50 9.23 6.92 -1.27
N LEU A 51 9.76 7.25 -2.45
CA LEU A 51 8.96 7.44 -3.66
C LEU A 51 8.46 6.09 -4.21
N ILE A 52 9.31 5.08 -4.25
CA ILE A 52 8.93 3.71 -4.66
C ILE A 52 7.81 3.19 -3.76
N MET A 53 7.95 3.35 -2.45
CA MET A 53 6.91 3.00 -1.47
C MET A 53 5.63 3.79 -1.74
N GLY A 54 5.73 5.09 -2.03
CA GLY A 54 4.60 5.96 -2.35
C GLY A 54 3.80 5.52 -3.57
N ILE A 55 4.47 5.15 -4.66
CA ILE A 55 3.82 4.65 -5.89
C ILE A 55 3.09 3.33 -5.59
N ASN A 56 3.76 2.41 -4.89
CA ASN A 56 3.14 1.14 -4.52
C ASN A 56 1.99 1.30 -3.52
N ALA A 57 2.07 2.27 -2.62
CA ALA A 57 0.98 2.64 -1.73
C ALA A 57 -0.21 3.23 -2.51
N SER A 58 0.03 4.02 -3.56
CA SER A 58 -1.04 4.50 -4.45
C SER A 58 -1.76 3.35 -5.16
N ILE A 59 -1.01 2.39 -5.71
CA ILE A 59 -1.57 1.19 -6.35
C ILE A 59 -2.35 0.38 -5.32
N SER A 60 -1.79 0.17 -4.13
CA SER A 60 -2.45 -0.50 -3.01
C SER A 60 -3.78 0.17 -2.67
N GLY A 61 -3.78 1.50 -2.45
CA GLY A 61 -4.99 2.27 -2.15
C GLY A 61 -6.06 2.18 -3.25
N TYR A 62 -5.66 2.12 -4.52
CA TYR A 62 -6.56 1.89 -5.65
C TYR A 62 -7.15 0.47 -5.61
N MET A 63 -6.31 -0.56 -5.51
CA MET A 63 -6.71 -1.98 -5.48
C MET A 63 -7.63 -2.30 -4.30
N LEU A 64 -7.41 -1.68 -3.14
CA LEU A 64 -8.28 -1.85 -1.97
C LEU A 64 -9.71 -1.45 -2.31
N ILE A 65 -9.86 -0.27 -2.91
CA ILE A 65 -11.17 0.31 -3.17
C ILE A 65 -11.85 -0.42 -4.31
N GLU A 66 -11.11 -0.80 -5.34
CA GLU A 66 -11.62 -1.62 -6.44
C GLU A 66 -12.07 -3.01 -5.96
N GLY A 67 -11.24 -3.73 -5.21
CA GLY A 67 -11.52 -5.09 -4.76
C GLY A 67 -12.54 -5.20 -3.63
N ALA A 68 -12.86 -4.11 -2.93
CA ALA A 68 -13.84 -4.12 -1.85
C ALA A 68 -15.29 -3.89 -2.31
N GLU A 69 -15.57 -3.66 -3.60
CA GLU A 69 -16.92 -3.64 -4.22
C GLU A 69 -18.07 -2.96 -3.40
N ASN A 70 -17.77 -1.87 -2.67
CA ASN A 70 -18.66 -1.11 -1.78
C ASN A 70 -18.82 -1.61 -0.32
N GLU A 71 -18.17 -2.70 0.08
CA GLU A 71 -18.14 -3.20 1.47
C GLU A 71 -17.47 -2.21 2.45
N ILE A 72 -16.65 -1.29 1.93
CA ILE A 72 -15.97 -0.28 2.74
C ILE A 72 -16.72 1.05 2.69
N CYS A 73 -17.33 1.42 3.82
CA CYS A 73 -18.06 2.68 3.97
C CYS A 73 -17.11 3.91 3.99
N ARG A 74 -15.93 3.81 4.62
CA ARG A 74 -14.93 4.91 4.73
C ARG A 74 -13.73 4.71 3.80
N THR A 75 -13.99 4.67 2.49
CA THR A 75 -12.99 4.40 1.44
C THR A 75 -11.71 5.23 1.55
N ARG A 76 -11.81 6.54 1.80
CA ARG A 76 -10.63 7.42 1.92
C ARG A 76 -9.76 7.05 3.12
N LEU A 77 -10.38 6.74 4.26
CA LEU A 77 -9.66 6.46 5.50
C LEU A 77 -9.01 5.07 5.45
N SER A 78 -9.69 4.10 4.85
CA SER A 78 -9.15 2.75 4.64
C SER A 78 -7.99 2.74 3.65
N SER A 79 -8.08 3.49 2.55
CA SER A 79 -6.96 3.62 1.61
C SER A 79 -5.75 4.27 2.27
N LEU A 80 -5.96 5.34 3.04
CA LEU A 80 -4.87 5.97 3.80
C LEU A 80 -4.22 4.97 4.76
N ALA A 81 -5.03 4.23 5.52
CA ALA A 81 -4.53 3.21 6.46
C ALA A 81 -3.72 2.12 5.74
N ALA A 82 -4.17 1.65 4.57
CA ALA A 82 -3.42 0.70 3.76
C ALA A 82 -2.05 1.28 3.33
N GLY A 83 -2.01 2.53 2.89
CA GLY A 83 -0.76 3.21 2.54
C GLY A 83 0.22 3.32 3.69
N VAL A 84 -0.26 3.67 4.89
CA VAL A 84 0.57 3.70 6.10
C VAL A 84 1.10 2.30 6.44
N LEU A 85 0.27 1.27 6.32
CA LEU A 85 0.67 -0.11 6.58
C LEU A 85 1.73 -0.59 5.58
N VAL A 86 1.57 -0.26 4.28
CA VAL A 86 2.59 -0.50 3.24
C VAL A 86 3.91 0.17 3.64
N ALA A 87 3.88 1.43 4.09
CA ALA A 87 5.10 2.14 4.47
C ALA A 87 5.83 1.44 5.64
N VAL A 88 5.10 1.09 6.70
CA VAL A 88 5.66 0.44 7.89
C VAL A 88 6.22 -0.93 7.55
N LEU A 89 5.46 -1.76 6.83
CA LEU A 89 5.91 -3.11 6.46
C LEU A 89 7.10 -3.08 5.51
N SER A 90 7.08 -2.19 4.51
CA SER A 90 8.20 -2.04 3.57
C SER A 90 9.46 -1.53 4.28
N PHE A 91 9.34 -0.58 5.21
CA PHE A 91 10.47 -0.12 6.02
C PHE A 91 11.10 -1.28 6.81
N ILE A 92 10.27 -2.07 7.51
CA ILE A 92 10.73 -3.22 8.29
C ILE A 92 11.37 -4.27 7.37
N ALA A 93 10.73 -4.59 6.25
CA ALA A 93 11.19 -5.63 5.34
C ALA A 93 12.51 -5.26 4.66
N VAL A 94 12.62 -4.04 4.12
CA VAL A 94 13.84 -3.57 3.43
C VAL A 94 15.00 -3.49 4.41
N ASN A 95 14.83 -2.81 5.55
CA ASN A 95 15.91 -2.69 6.53
C ASN A 95 16.26 -4.03 7.18
N GLY A 96 15.26 -4.86 7.49
CA GLY A 96 15.49 -6.21 8.02
C GLY A 96 16.30 -7.08 7.06
N PHE A 97 16.02 -6.98 5.75
CA PHE A 97 16.80 -7.67 4.73
C PHE A 97 18.23 -7.14 4.63
N CYS A 98 18.43 -5.82 4.54
CA CYS A 98 19.76 -5.20 4.48
C CYS A 98 20.60 -5.47 5.73
N TYR A 99 19.99 -5.45 6.90
CA TYR A 99 20.67 -5.77 8.16
C TYR A 99 21.13 -7.23 8.17
N LYS A 100 20.28 -8.15 7.70
CA LYS A 100 20.61 -9.58 7.63
C LYS A 100 21.72 -9.88 6.62
N THR A 101 21.77 -9.19 5.49
CA THR A 101 22.72 -9.49 4.39
C THR A 101 24.02 -8.70 4.47
N GLY A 102 23.98 -7.45 4.93
CA GLY A 102 25.14 -6.54 4.92
C GLY A 102 25.40 -5.85 6.26
N GLY A 103 24.58 -6.06 7.29
CA GLY A 103 24.80 -5.47 8.62
C GLY A 103 24.53 -3.97 8.71
N PHE A 104 23.83 -3.38 7.74
CA PHE A 104 23.54 -1.95 7.70
C PHE A 104 22.04 -1.66 7.56
N ILE A 105 21.64 -0.44 7.91
CA ILE A 105 20.27 0.08 7.76
C ILE A 105 20.26 0.96 6.51
N LEU A 106 19.45 0.59 5.51
CA LEU A 106 19.37 1.31 4.24
C LEU A 106 18.53 2.59 4.33
N MET A 107 17.46 2.55 5.14
CA MET A 107 16.54 3.66 5.32
C MET A 107 16.52 4.13 6.78
N SER A 108 16.78 5.41 7.01
CA SER A 108 16.76 6.01 8.36
C SER A 108 15.34 6.21 8.89
N GLY A 109 15.20 6.44 10.20
CA GLY A 109 13.91 6.73 10.82
C GLY A 109 13.26 8.01 10.28
N LEU A 110 14.03 9.04 9.93
CA LEU A 110 13.51 10.26 9.31
C LEU A 110 12.95 9.96 7.91
N GLN A 111 13.68 9.18 7.11
CA GLN A 111 13.18 8.74 5.80
C GLN A 111 11.93 7.88 5.93
N ALA A 112 11.80 7.08 7.01
CA ALA A 112 10.59 6.31 7.29
C ALA A 112 9.37 7.22 7.55
N LEU A 113 9.54 8.29 8.33
CA LEU A 113 8.47 9.28 8.56
C LEU A 113 8.04 9.97 7.25
N VAL A 114 9.03 10.34 6.42
CA VAL A 114 8.76 10.90 5.09
C VAL A 114 8.02 9.88 4.21
N ALA A 115 8.46 8.63 4.19
CA ALA A 115 7.81 7.57 3.44
C ALA A 115 6.38 7.32 3.90
N ILE A 116 6.09 7.35 5.21
CA ILE A 116 4.72 7.25 5.74
C ILE A 116 3.84 8.38 5.19
N GLY A 117 4.33 9.63 5.20
CA GLY A 117 3.61 10.77 4.64
C GLY A 117 3.30 10.61 3.15
N ILE A 118 4.31 10.26 2.36
CA ILE A 118 4.17 10.04 0.91
C ILE A 118 3.19 8.88 0.65
N CYS A 119 3.32 7.76 1.35
CA CYS A 119 2.45 6.61 1.17
C CYS A 119 1.01 6.88 1.58
N ALA A 120 0.79 7.62 2.66
CA ALA A 120 -0.55 8.03 3.09
C ALA A 120 -1.25 8.87 2.01
N ILE A 121 -0.55 9.88 1.47
CA ILE A 121 -1.08 10.75 0.41
C ILE A 121 -1.26 9.97 -0.89
N GLY A 122 -0.31 9.12 -1.25
CA GLY A 122 -0.35 8.27 -2.44
C GLY A 122 -1.55 7.32 -2.40
N ALA A 123 -1.70 6.56 -1.32
CA ALA A 123 -2.82 5.62 -1.18
C ALA A 123 -4.17 6.32 -1.12
N TRP A 124 -4.26 7.48 -0.45
CA TRP A 124 -5.47 8.30 -0.47
C TRP A 124 -5.83 8.76 -1.90
N SER A 125 -4.85 9.19 -2.69
CA SER A 125 -5.02 9.58 -4.08
C SER A 125 -5.45 8.41 -4.96
N GLY A 126 -4.82 7.24 -4.80
CA GLY A 126 -5.21 6.00 -5.48
C GLY A 126 -6.64 5.58 -5.14
N GLY A 127 -7.04 5.69 -3.88
CA GLY A 127 -8.42 5.43 -3.45
C GLY A 127 -9.43 6.39 -4.07
N ILE A 128 -9.11 7.70 -4.17
CA ILE A 128 -9.96 8.67 -4.89
C ILE A 128 -10.09 8.31 -6.36
N LEU A 129 -8.99 7.91 -7.00
CA LEU A 129 -8.99 7.52 -8.40
C LEU A 129 -9.88 6.30 -8.64
N ALA A 130 -9.81 5.28 -7.79
CA ALA A 130 -10.66 4.09 -7.87
C ALA A 130 -12.16 4.43 -7.75
N VAL A 131 -12.53 5.33 -6.84
CA VAL A 131 -13.93 5.80 -6.72
C VAL A 131 -14.38 6.52 -7.99
N LYS A 132 -13.54 7.39 -8.57
CA LYS A 132 -13.88 8.10 -9.81
C LYS A 132 -14.01 7.13 -10.99
N TYR A 133 -13.07 6.19 -11.11
CA TYR A 133 -13.06 5.18 -12.16
C TYR A 133 -14.33 4.33 -12.14
N ARG A 134 -14.77 3.89 -10.95
CA ARG A 134 -16.01 3.13 -10.78
C ARG A 134 -17.24 3.89 -11.30
N LYS A 135 -17.38 5.17 -10.92
CA LYS A 135 -18.49 6.00 -11.38
C LYS A 135 -18.52 6.14 -12.90
N LEU A 136 -17.36 6.30 -13.53
CA LEU A 136 -17.25 6.35 -14.99
C LEU A 136 -17.65 5.01 -15.64
N LYS A 137 -17.25 3.88 -15.03
CA LYS A 137 -17.62 2.55 -15.50
C LYS A 137 -19.13 2.30 -15.41
N GLU A 138 -19.77 2.72 -14.32
CA GLU A 138 -21.23 2.63 -14.14
C GLU A 138 -21.98 3.48 -15.17
N GLN A 139 -21.51 4.71 -15.43
CA GLN A 139 -22.10 5.59 -16.45
C GLN A 139 -21.99 5.01 -17.87
N ALA A 140 -20.86 4.39 -18.21
CA ALA A 140 -20.66 3.76 -19.51
C ALA A 140 -21.44 2.44 -19.68
N ALA A 141 -21.76 1.73 -18.59
CA ALA A 141 -22.55 0.51 -18.64
C ALA A 141 -24.07 0.76 -18.65
N GLY A 142 -24.50 1.96 -18.24
CA GLY A 142 -25.89 2.41 -18.30
C GLY A 142 -26.28 3.17 -19.57
N SER A 143 -25.35 3.34 -20.52
CA SER A 143 -25.56 3.90 -21.86
C SER A 143 -25.55 2.81 -22.92
#